data_AF-A0A0H6W5A8-F1
#
_entry.id   AF-A0A0H6W5A8-F1
#
_cell.length_a   1.000
_cell.length_b   1.000
_cell.length_c   1.000
_cell.angle_alpha   90.00
_cell.angle_beta   90.00
_cell.angle_gamma   90.00
#
_symmetry.space_group_name_H-M   'P 1'
#
loop_
_entity.id
_entity.type
_entity.pdbx_description
1 polymer ?
#
loop_
_entity_poly.entity_id
_entity_poly.type
_entity_poly.pdbx_seq_one_letter_code
_entity_poly.pdbx_strand_id
1 'polypeptide(L)'
;MKKRYWMAPLLIAAAGLAAFWSIFTIPTQPELVTIGRNQQGEPLLCYQHPQSEVLDLDGELNLLVWNIYKQNRANWSTQLTELSRDQQLLLLQEANMTPAFKEWIHQLGWDGTQARAFEAFGETAGVINLAKVMPTMACAYTQLEPWLRLPKSAIYARYRLSDGQELVVVNLHAVNFTYGTQEYQQQLIALLDELRDFTGPVIVAGDFNSWSEARMALLSTQLASVGLQEVRFSPDNRTTFINGLPLDHVFYRGLQLEKAEAPISDASDHNPLLVRFRLLN
;
A
#
# COMPACT_ATOMS: atom_id res chain seq x y z
N MET A 1 -47.37 -9.03 25.04
CA MET A 1 -47.18 -8.29 23.77
C MET A 1 -45.78 -7.64 23.66
N LYS A 2 -44.67 -8.38 23.90
CA LYS A 2 -43.29 -7.83 23.81
C LYS A 2 -42.41 -8.43 22.70
N LYS A 3 -42.88 -9.45 21.97
CA LYS A 3 -42.09 -10.16 20.95
C LYS A 3 -41.95 -9.42 19.60
N ARG A 4 -42.81 -8.43 19.33
CA ARG A 4 -42.87 -7.74 18.02
C ARG A 4 -41.85 -6.59 17.87
N TYR A 5 -41.27 -6.11 18.96
CA TYR A 5 -40.26 -5.04 18.95
C TYR A 5 -38.83 -5.52 18.66
N TRP A 6 -38.56 -6.82 18.78
CA TRP A 6 -37.24 -7.41 18.46
C TRP A 6 -37.10 -7.81 16.99
N MET A 7 -38.21 -7.98 16.26
CA MET A 7 -38.19 -8.37 14.85
C MET A 7 -37.74 -7.23 13.93
N ALA A 8 -38.16 -5.99 14.21
CA ALA A 8 -37.77 -4.83 13.40
C ALA A 8 -36.25 -4.58 13.36
N PRO A 9 -35.52 -4.55 14.51
CA PRO A 9 -34.06 -4.39 14.47
C PRO A 9 -33.35 -5.59 13.83
N LEU A 10 -33.86 -6.82 13.99
CA LEU A 10 -33.32 -7.99 13.30
C LEU A 10 -33.48 -7.91 11.78
N LEU A 11 -34.63 -7.43 11.29
CA LEU A 11 -34.88 -7.26 9.86
C LEU A 11 -34.01 -6.13 9.27
N ILE A 12 -33.82 -5.02 9.99
CA ILE A 12 -32.92 -3.94 9.57
C ILE A 12 -31.48 -4.44 9.51
N ALA A 13 -31.03 -5.20 10.53
CA ALA A 13 -29.70 -5.79 10.54
C ALA A 13 -29.51 -6.79 9.39
N ALA A 14 -30.49 -7.65 9.12
CA ALA A 14 -30.46 -8.59 8.01
C ALA A 14 -30.45 -7.89 6.65
N ALA A 15 -31.24 -6.84 6.48
CA ALA A 15 -31.25 -6.02 5.26
C ALA A 15 -29.92 -5.30 5.05
N GLY A 16 -29.31 -4.76 6.12
CA GLY A 16 -27.98 -4.15 6.08
C GLY A 16 -26.89 -5.14 5.69
N LEU A 17 -26.92 -6.35 6.27
CA LEU A 17 -26.00 -7.43 5.90
C LEU A 17 -26.17 -7.85 4.44
N ALA A 18 -27.42 -8.04 3.98
CA ALA A 18 -27.71 -8.40 2.60
C ALA A 18 -27.24 -7.31 1.62
N ALA A 19 -27.47 -6.03 1.94
CA ALA A 19 -27.00 -4.91 1.14
C ALA A 19 -25.47 -4.85 1.09
N PHE A 20 -24.79 -5.10 2.21
CA PHE A 20 -23.32 -5.17 2.26
C PHE A 20 -22.78 -6.25 1.32
N TRP A 21 -23.25 -7.49 1.45
CA TRP A 21 -22.81 -8.61 0.60
C TRP A 21 -23.29 -8.53 -0.85
N SER A 22 -24.25 -7.65 -1.15
CA SER A 22 -24.65 -7.32 -2.52
C SER A 22 -23.71 -6.34 -3.21
N ILE A 23 -22.93 -5.57 -2.44
CA ILE A 23 -22.02 -4.54 -2.96
C ILE A 23 -20.58 -5.02 -2.92
N PHE A 24 -20.20 -5.67 -1.82
CA PHE A 24 -18.83 -6.04 -1.52
C PHE A 24 -18.60 -7.54 -1.68
N THR A 25 -17.54 -7.88 -2.41
CA THR A 25 -16.99 -9.23 -2.48
C THR A 25 -15.63 -9.23 -1.80
N ILE A 26 -15.42 -10.13 -0.84
CA ILE A 26 -14.17 -10.24 -0.09
C ILE A 26 -13.54 -11.59 -0.42
N PRO A 27 -12.33 -11.65 -1.00
CA PRO A 27 -11.59 -12.89 -1.21
C PRO A 27 -11.39 -13.64 0.11
N THR A 28 -11.51 -14.97 0.08
CA THR A 28 -11.32 -15.81 1.27
C THR A 28 -9.85 -15.94 1.69
N GLN A 29 -8.94 -15.63 0.78
CA GLN A 29 -7.49 -15.62 0.98
C GLN A 29 -6.88 -14.39 0.28
N PRO A 30 -5.67 -13.94 0.66
CA PRO A 30 -4.97 -12.90 -0.07
C PRO A 30 -4.77 -13.28 -1.54
N GLU A 31 -5.11 -12.35 -2.43
CA GLU A 31 -4.94 -12.50 -3.88
C GLU A 31 -4.03 -11.39 -4.41
N LEU A 32 -3.00 -11.79 -5.14
CA LEU A 32 -2.10 -10.95 -5.90
C LEU A 32 -2.42 -11.11 -7.39
N VAL A 33 -2.59 -10.00 -8.10
CA VAL A 33 -2.77 -9.97 -9.56
C VAL A 33 -1.62 -9.23 -10.18
N THR A 34 -1.06 -9.78 -11.26
CA THR A 34 -0.05 -9.07 -12.06
C THR A 34 -0.74 -8.06 -12.97
N ILE A 35 -0.12 -6.90 -13.11
CA ILE A 35 -0.52 -5.82 -14.00
C ILE A 35 0.55 -5.76 -15.10
N GLY A 36 0.14 -5.82 -16.35
CA GLY A 36 1.06 -5.56 -17.46
C GLY A 36 0.37 -5.29 -18.78
N ARG A 37 1.17 -4.98 -19.81
CA ARG A 37 0.74 -4.43 -21.11
C ARG A 37 -0.45 -5.11 -21.80
N ASN A 38 -0.74 -6.39 -21.56
CA ASN A 38 -1.76 -7.11 -22.36
C ASN A 38 -2.80 -7.94 -21.60
N GLN A 39 -2.83 -7.99 -20.26
CA GLN A 39 -3.94 -8.52 -19.44
C GLN A 39 -3.58 -8.53 -17.94
N GLN A 40 -4.60 -8.48 -17.07
CA GLN A 40 -4.45 -8.88 -15.68
C GLN A 40 -4.23 -10.40 -15.62
N GLY A 41 -3.19 -10.84 -14.90
CA GLY A 41 -2.96 -12.26 -14.68
C GLY A 41 -4.03 -12.90 -13.80
N GLU A 42 -4.09 -14.24 -13.82
CA GLU A 42 -4.89 -14.99 -12.85
C GLU A 42 -4.47 -14.67 -11.41
N PRO A 43 -5.39 -14.66 -10.43
CA PRO A 43 -5.05 -14.45 -9.03
C PRO A 43 -4.04 -15.48 -8.52
N LEU A 44 -2.95 -15.00 -7.95
CA LEU A 44 -1.88 -15.79 -7.32
C LEU A 44 -1.79 -15.44 -5.84
N LEU A 45 -1.31 -16.34 -4.98
CA LEU A 45 -0.90 -15.93 -3.63
C LEU A 45 0.42 -15.14 -3.71
N CYS A 46 1.37 -15.68 -4.48
CA CYS A 46 2.67 -15.09 -4.76
C CYS A 46 3.02 -15.23 -6.25
N TYR A 47 3.56 -14.15 -6.80
CA TYR A 47 4.21 -14.10 -8.10
C TYR A 47 5.71 -14.36 -7.95
N GLN A 48 6.31 -15.05 -8.93
CA GLN A 48 7.75 -15.27 -9.03
C GLN A 48 8.23 -15.11 -10.47
N HIS A 49 9.28 -14.33 -10.66
CA HIS A 49 9.95 -14.12 -11.94
C HIS A 49 11.44 -13.81 -11.74
N PRO A 50 12.29 -14.84 -11.58
CA PRO A 50 13.68 -14.66 -11.17
C PRO A 50 14.55 -13.88 -12.17
N GLN A 51 14.12 -13.77 -13.44
CA GLN A 51 14.84 -13.08 -14.51
C GLN A 51 14.33 -11.65 -14.74
N SER A 52 14.03 -10.91 -13.67
CA SER A 52 13.66 -9.50 -13.82
C SER A 52 14.85 -8.59 -14.09
N GLU A 53 14.58 -7.45 -14.73
CA GLU A 53 15.51 -6.34 -14.91
C GLU A 53 15.77 -5.61 -13.57
N VAL A 54 16.78 -4.76 -13.55
CA VAL A 54 17.13 -3.95 -12.37
C VAL A 54 16.16 -2.78 -12.22
N LEU A 55 15.79 -2.44 -10.98
CA LEU A 55 14.81 -1.40 -10.68
C LEU A 55 15.41 0.00 -10.67
N ASP A 56 16.62 0.15 -10.13
CA ASP A 56 17.30 1.43 -10.02
C ASP A 56 17.92 1.86 -11.36
N LEU A 57 18.19 3.17 -11.48
CA LEU A 57 18.89 3.75 -12.63
C LEU A 57 20.22 4.31 -12.14
N ASP A 58 21.32 3.67 -12.52
CA ASP A 58 22.69 4.06 -12.13
C ASP A 58 22.85 4.22 -10.59
N GLY A 59 22.24 3.32 -9.83
CA GLY A 59 22.25 3.34 -8.37
C GLY A 59 21.28 4.32 -7.73
N GLU A 60 20.48 5.07 -8.51
CA GLU A 60 19.42 5.96 -8.02
C GLU A 60 18.05 5.28 -8.09
N LEU A 61 17.28 5.42 -7.01
CA LEU A 61 15.90 4.92 -6.91
C LEU A 61 14.97 6.04 -6.44
N ASN A 62 14.11 6.52 -7.34
CA ASN A 62 13.02 7.43 -7.01
C ASN A 62 11.73 6.66 -6.75
N LEU A 63 11.11 6.98 -5.63
CA LEU A 63 9.93 6.34 -5.07
C LEU A 63 8.80 7.37 -4.89
N LEU A 64 7.62 7.04 -5.41
CA LEU A 64 6.37 7.70 -5.05
C LEU A 64 5.55 6.78 -4.13
N VAL A 65 5.09 7.29 -2.99
CA VAL A 65 4.14 6.60 -2.11
C VAL A 65 2.91 7.48 -1.96
N TRP A 66 1.73 6.93 -2.24
CA TRP A 66 0.51 7.73 -2.21
C TRP A 66 -0.76 6.92 -2.00
N ASN A 67 -1.51 7.23 -0.95
CA ASN A 67 -2.91 6.87 -0.88
C ASN A 67 -3.67 7.76 -1.87
N ILE A 68 -4.20 7.17 -2.94
CA ILE A 68 -4.83 7.89 -4.06
C ILE A 68 -6.35 7.94 -3.96
N TYR A 69 -6.89 7.72 -2.76
CA TYR A 69 -8.29 7.94 -2.40
C TYR A 69 -9.32 7.36 -3.39
N LYS A 70 -9.07 6.13 -3.85
CA LYS A 70 -9.92 5.42 -4.83
C LYS A 70 -10.16 6.22 -6.11
N GLN A 71 -9.22 7.13 -6.43
CA GLN A 71 -9.27 8.01 -7.59
C GLN A 71 -10.52 8.92 -7.58
N ASN A 72 -11.02 9.26 -6.38
CA ASN A 72 -12.27 10.01 -6.21
C ASN A 72 -12.19 11.50 -6.60
N ARG A 73 -11.00 12.05 -6.82
CA ARG A 73 -10.80 13.46 -7.23
C ARG A 73 -10.61 13.57 -8.73
N ALA A 74 -11.30 14.50 -9.39
CA ALA A 74 -11.29 14.60 -10.86
C ALA A 74 -9.90 14.78 -11.49
N ASN A 75 -8.94 15.37 -10.78
CA ASN A 75 -7.58 15.63 -11.24
C ASN A 75 -6.56 14.55 -10.84
N TRP A 76 -6.99 13.40 -10.31
CA TRP A 76 -6.10 12.31 -9.87
C TRP A 76 -5.09 11.91 -10.96
N SER A 77 -5.53 11.79 -12.21
CA SER A 77 -4.70 11.27 -13.31
C SER A 77 -3.65 12.26 -13.76
N THR A 78 -4.01 13.54 -13.85
CA THR A 78 -3.06 14.62 -14.18
C THR A 78 -1.97 14.70 -13.12
N GLN A 79 -2.35 14.75 -11.84
CA GLN A 79 -1.39 14.85 -10.75
C GLN A 79 -0.51 13.58 -10.65
N LEU A 80 -1.10 12.39 -10.77
CA LEU A 80 -0.33 11.14 -10.73
C LEU A 80 0.65 11.07 -11.90
N THR A 81 0.25 11.50 -13.10
CA THR A 81 1.15 11.56 -14.27
C THR A 81 2.34 12.47 -14.00
N GLU A 82 2.12 13.65 -13.43
CA GLU A 82 3.19 14.60 -13.11
C GLU A 82 4.15 14.04 -12.05
N LEU A 83 3.62 13.51 -10.95
CA LEU A 83 4.42 12.97 -9.84
C LEU A 83 5.19 11.71 -10.23
N SER A 84 4.64 10.90 -11.15
CA SER A 84 5.21 9.62 -11.57
C SER A 84 6.32 9.71 -12.62
N ARG A 85 6.51 10.89 -13.26
CA ARG A 85 7.35 11.05 -14.46
C ARG A 85 8.78 10.53 -14.27
N ASP A 86 9.40 10.84 -13.14
CA ASP A 86 10.80 10.53 -12.85
C ASP A 86 10.95 9.42 -11.80
N GLN A 87 9.90 8.62 -11.58
CA GLN A 87 9.84 7.57 -10.56
C GLN A 87 10.09 6.20 -11.19
N GLN A 88 10.90 5.38 -10.53
CA GLN A 88 11.08 3.97 -10.90
C GLN A 88 10.03 3.09 -10.24
N LEU A 89 9.55 3.47 -9.04
CA LEU A 89 8.61 2.68 -8.25
C LEU A 89 7.50 3.55 -7.65
N LEU A 90 6.25 3.11 -7.82
CA LEU A 90 5.06 3.73 -7.25
C LEU A 90 4.39 2.74 -6.30
N LEU A 91 4.15 3.16 -5.06
CA LEU A 91 3.43 2.40 -4.04
C LEU A 91 2.11 3.12 -3.75
N LEU A 92 1.03 2.59 -4.31
CA LEU A 92 -0.29 3.21 -4.26
C LEU A 92 -1.18 2.47 -3.27
N GLN A 93 -1.86 3.21 -2.39
CA GLN A 93 -2.89 2.69 -1.49
C GLN A 93 -4.27 3.23 -1.90
N GLU A 94 -5.32 2.52 -1.52
CA GLU A 94 -6.70 2.78 -1.97
C GLU A 94 -6.80 2.95 -3.48
N ALA A 95 -6.12 2.09 -4.24
CA ALA A 95 -6.21 2.09 -5.69
C ALA A 95 -7.37 1.21 -6.15
N ASN A 96 -8.32 1.80 -6.88
CA ASN A 96 -9.39 1.06 -7.54
C ASN A 96 -8.97 0.76 -8.97
N MET A 97 -9.23 -0.48 -9.39
CA MET A 97 -8.86 -0.95 -10.72
C MET A 97 -9.93 -0.57 -11.76
N THR A 98 -10.23 0.73 -11.84
CA THR A 98 -11.23 1.33 -12.74
C THR A 98 -10.77 1.26 -14.20
N PRO A 99 -11.67 1.35 -15.20
CA PRO A 99 -11.26 1.42 -16.61
C PRO A 99 -10.30 2.58 -16.92
N ALA A 100 -10.51 3.74 -16.30
CA ALA A 100 -9.65 4.91 -16.49
C ALA A 100 -8.24 4.69 -15.91
N PHE A 101 -8.15 4.02 -14.76
CA PHE A 101 -6.86 3.70 -14.15
C PHE A 101 -6.10 2.62 -14.93
N LYS A 102 -6.79 1.59 -15.44
CA LYS A 102 -6.22 0.59 -16.36
C LYS A 102 -5.64 1.25 -17.62
N GLU A 103 -6.38 2.18 -18.21
CA GLU A 103 -5.92 2.92 -19.39
C GLU A 103 -4.69 3.78 -19.05
N TRP A 104 -4.69 4.47 -17.91
CA TRP A 104 -3.54 5.26 -17.45
C TRP A 104 -2.27 4.41 -17.28
N ILE A 105 -2.41 3.22 -16.64
CA ILE A 105 -1.32 2.24 -16.50
C ILE A 105 -0.78 1.84 -17.88
N HIS A 106 -1.67 1.46 -18.80
CA HIS A 106 -1.30 1.00 -20.13
C HIS A 106 -0.64 2.10 -20.97
N GLN A 107 -1.21 3.31 -21.01
CA GLN A 107 -0.70 4.43 -21.79
C GLN A 107 0.71 4.85 -21.38
N LEU A 108 0.98 4.85 -20.08
CA LEU A 108 2.30 5.20 -19.57
C LEU A 108 3.25 4.01 -19.53
N GLY A 109 2.80 2.80 -19.89
CA GLY A 109 3.60 1.58 -19.90
C GLY A 109 4.11 1.22 -18.50
N TRP A 110 3.21 1.20 -17.52
CA TRP A 110 3.48 0.65 -16.20
C TRP A 110 3.17 -0.84 -16.15
N ASP A 111 4.03 -1.59 -15.49
CA ASP A 111 3.81 -2.98 -15.10
C ASP A 111 3.83 -3.06 -13.56
N GLY A 112 3.35 -4.15 -12.97
CA GLY A 112 3.32 -4.25 -11.52
C GLY A 112 2.47 -5.36 -10.94
N THR A 113 2.08 -5.17 -9.68
CA THR A 113 1.23 -6.11 -8.94
C THR A 113 0.22 -5.40 -8.06
N GLN A 114 -0.95 -6.00 -7.89
CA GLN A 114 -2.02 -5.53 -7.00
C GLN A 114 -2.34 -6.62 -5.97
N ALA A 115 -2.36 -6.27 -4.69
CA ALA A 115 -2.99 -7.10 -3.66
C ALA A 115 -4.47 -6.72 -3.56
N ARG A 116 -5.35 -7.63 -3.95
CA ARG A 116 -6.81 -7.44 -3.90
C ARG A 116 -7.25 -7.51 -2.45
N ALA A 117 -7.70 -6.39 -1.90
CA ALA A 117 -8.32 -6.35 -0.58
C ALA A 117 -9.78 -6.79 -0.68
N PHE A 118 -10.57 -6.08 -1.48
CA PHE A 118 -11.98 -6.38 -1.71
C PHE A 118 -12.39 -5.87 -3.09
N GLU A 119 -13.57 -6.28 -3.54
CA GLU A 119 -14.22 -5.75 -4.72
C GLU A 119 -15.49 -5.01 -4.31
N ALA A 120 -15.74 -3.85 -4.93
CA ALA A 120 -16.98 -3.10 -4.77
C ALA A 120 -17.45 -2.66 -6.15
N PHE A 121 -18.72 -2.94 -6.48
CA PHE A 121 -19.31 -2.56 -7.78
C PHE A 121 -18.51 -3.06 -9.00
N GLY A 122 -17.87 -4.23 -8.91
CA GLY A 122 -17.04 -4.79 -9.99
C GLY A 122 -15.63 -4.21 -10.08
N GLU A 123 -15.24 -3.30 -9.19
CA GLU A 123 -13.91 -2.72 -9.12
C GLU A 123 -13.14 -3.28 -7.93
N THR A 124 -11.94 -3.80 -8.20
CA THR A 124 -11.05 -4.30 -7.15
C THR A 124 -10.28 -3.15 -6.51
N ALA A 125 -10.33 -3.09 -5.18
CA ALA A 125 -9.60 -2.14 -4.34
C ALA A 125 -8.45 -2.83 -3.60
N GLY A 126 -7.37 -2.09 -3.34
CA GLY A 126 -6.25 -2.59 -2.55
C GLY A 126 -5.02 -1.69 -2.63
N VAL A 127 -3.85 -2.32 -2.44
CA VAL A 127 -2.55 -1.68 -2.66
C VAL A 127 -1.93 -2.16 -3.96
N ILE A 128 -1.17 -1.30 -4.62
CA ILE A 128 -0.55 -1.56 -5.92
C ILE A 128 0.90 -1.10 -5.90
N ASN A 129 1.79 -1.94 -6.42
CA ASN A 129 3.15 -1.57 -6.77
C ASN A 129 3.24 -1.46 -8.29
N LEU A 130 3.59 -0.29 -8.83
CA LEU A 130 3.86 -0.09 -10.26
C LEU A 130 5.32 0.28 -10.48
N ALA A 131 5.93 -0.30 -11.50
CA ALA A 131 7.29 -0.02 -11.94
C ALA A 131 7.42 -0.24 -13.46
N LYS A 132 8.56 0.12 -14.04
CA LYS A 132 8.88 -0.24 -15.44
C LYS A 132 9.41 -1.67 -15.59
N VAL A 133 9.70 -2.32 -14.47
CA VAL A 133 10.21 -3.68 -14.39
C VAL A 133 9.36 -4.47 -13.39
N MET A 134 9.14 -5.74 -13.64
CA MET A 134 8.43 -6.60 -12.69
C MET A 134 9.30 -6.89 -11.46
N PRO A 135 8.73 -7.19 -10.29
CA PRO A 135 9.52 -7.71 -9.17
C PRO A 135 10.06 -9.12 -9.49
N THR A 136 11.13 -9.56 -8.82
CA THR A 136 11.55 -10.97 -8.85
C THR A 136 10.59 -11.87 -8.11
N MET A 137 9.91 -11.32 -7.11
CA MET A 137 8.91 -12.00 -6.31
C MET A 137 7.95 -10.97 -5.71
N ALA A 138 6.67 -11.29 -5.64
CA ALA A 138 5.71 -10.50 -4.89
C ALA A 138 4.66 -11.39 -4.24
N CYS A 139 4.19 -11.05 -3.04
CA CYS A 139 3.16 -11.79 -2.32
C CYS A 139 2.12 -10.81 -1.73
N ALA A 140 0.85 -11.20 -1.78
CA ALA A 140 -0.23 -10.44 -1.17
C ALA A 140 -0.44 -10.85 0.30
N TYR A 141 -0.72 -9.87 1.14
CA TYR A 141 -1.13 -10.07 2.53
C TYR A 141 -2.42 -9.29 2.77
N THR A 142 -3.34 -9.85 3.56
CA THR A 142 -4.58 -9.15 3.97
C THR A 142 -4.82 -9.32 5.47
N GLN A 143 -5.40 -8.29 6.08
CA GLN A 143 -5.82 -8.28 7.48
C GLN A 143 -7.25 -7.72 7.55
N LEU A 144 -8.18 -8.51 8.09
CA LEU A 144 -9.58 -8.11 8.21
C LEU A 144 -9.76 -7.02 9.28
N GLU A 145 -10.49 -5.94 8.96
CA GLU A 145 -10.83 -4.94 9.98
C GLU A 145 -11.97 -5.43 10.91
N PRO A 146 -11.85 -5.23 12.23
CA PRO A 146 -12.85 -5.68 13.21
C PRO A 146 -14.29 -5.21 12.95
N TRP A 147 -14.47 -3.96 12.53
CA TRP A 147 -15.80 -3.31 12.46
C TRP A 147 -16.44 -3.43 11.08
N LEU A 148 -15.78 -2.88 10.05
CA LEU A 148 -16.31 -2.84 8.69
C LEU A 148 -16.14 -4.18 7.96
N ARG A 149 -15.28 -5.07 8.48
CA ARG A 149 -14.90 -6.34 7.84
C ARG A 149 -14.47 -6.20 6.39
N LEU A 150 -14.00 -5.02 6.00
CA LEU A 150 -13.25 -4.84 4.78
C LEU A 150 -11.77 -5.08 5.13
N PRO A 151 -11.07 -5.95 4.41
CA PRO A 151 -9.67 -6.17 4.71
C PRO A 151 -8.84 -4.97 4.26
N LYS A 152 -7.77 -4.73 5.01
CA LYS A 152 -6.64 -3.95 4.55
C LYS A 152 -5.58 -4.88 3.98
N SER A 153 -4.71 -4.36 3.12
CA SER A 153 -3.77 -5.20 2.38
C SER A 153 -2.36 -4.64 2.39
N ALA A 154 -1.41 -5.54 2.11
CA ALA A 154 -0.03 -5.21 1.86
C ALA A 154 0.52 -6.05 0.70
N ILE A 155 1.56 -5.54 0.06
CA ILE A 155 2.41 -6.29 -0.88
C ILE A 155 3.81 -6.35 -0.29
N TYR A 156 4.35 -7.56 -0.16
CA TYR A 156 5.79 -7.78 -0.01
C TYR A 156 6.34 -8.08 -1.41
N ALA A 157 7.36 -7.34 -1.85
CA ALA A 157 7.98 -7.56 -3.15
C ALA A 157 9.52 -7.51 -3.06
N ARG A 158 10.17 -8.23 -3.96
CA ARG A 158 11.63 -8.19 -4.16
C ARG A 158 11.94 -7.65 -5.55
N TYR A 159 12.93 -6.79 -5.64
CA TYR A 159 13.40 -6.18 -6.88
C TYR A 159 14.92 -6.33 -6.98
N ARG A 160 15.44 -6.57 -8.19
CA ARG A 160 16.89 -6.59 -8.40
C ARG A 160 17.44 -5.18 -8.46
N LEU A 161 18.64 -5.00 -7.93
CA LEU A 161 19.39 -3.76 -7.99
C LEU A 161 20.64 -3.92 -8.87
N SER A 162 21.15 -2.80 -9.37
CA SER A 162 22.31 -2.74 -10.27
C SER A 162 23.63 -3.20 -9.62
N ASP A 163 23.73 -3.14 -8.30
CA ASP A 163 24.87 -3.65 -7.51
C ASP A 163 24.82 -5.18 -7.27
N GLY A 164 23.79 -5.85 -7.79
CA GLY A 164 23.59 -7.29 -7.65
C GLY A 164 22.83 -7.71 -6.39
N GLN A 165 22.45 -6.77 -5.51
CA GLN A 165 21.59 -7.04 -4.36
C GLN A 165 20.11 -7.15 -4.78
N GLU A 166 19.27 -7.61 -3.85
CA GLU A 166 17.82 -7.46 -3.94
C GLU A 166 17.35 -6.38 -2.96
N LEU A 167 16.38 -5.57 -3.38
CA LEU A 167 15.61 -4.67 -2.54
C LEU A 167 14.32 -5.36 -2.13
N VAL A 168 14.03 -5.42 -0.84
CA VAL A 168 12.69 -5.74 -0.35
C VAL A 168 11.86 -4.46 -0.21
N VAL A 169 10.67 -4.47 -0.79
CA VAL A 169 9.69 -3.39 -0.66
C VAL A 169 8.40 -3.93 -0.05
N VAL A 170 7.95 -3.30 1.02
CA VAL A 170 6.63 -3.54 1.61
C VAL A 170 5.76 -2.30 1.39
N ASN A 171 4.70 -2.46 0.59
CA ASN A 171 3.63 -1.47 0.44
C ASN A 171 2.48 -1.84 1.38
N LEU A 172 2.23 -1.03 2.39
CA LEU A 172 1.25 -1.30 3.42
C LEU A 172 0.12 -0.27 3.41
N HIS A 173 -1.12 -0.77 3.43
CA HIS A 173 -2.25 -0.03 3.96
C HIS A 173 -2.68 -0.73 5.24
N ALA A 174 -2.48 -0.10 6.40
CA ALA A 174 -2.70 -0.74 7.69
C ALA A 174 -4.16 -0.66 8.15
N VAL A 175 -4.55 -1.54 9.08
CA VAL A 175 -5.87 -1.51 9.75
C VAL A 175 -6.14 -0.15 10.37
N ASN A 176 -7.29 0.45 10.07
CA ASN A 176 -7.69 1.76 10.57
C ASN A 176 -8.49 1.62 11.87
N PHE A 177 -9.57 0.83 11.86
CA PHE A 177 -10.49 0.73 12.99
C PHE A 177 -10.22 -0.50 13.87
N THR A 178 -9.50 -0.33 14.99
CA THR A 178 -9.19 -1.41 15.95
C THR A 178 -9.60 -1.02 17.37
N TYR A 179 -9.89 -2.01 18.23
CA TYR A 179 -10.02 -1.76 19.68
C TYR A 179 -8.62 -1.83 20.31
N GLY A 180 -8.01 -0.67 20.59
CA GLY A 180 -6.60 -0.61 20.99
C GLY A 180 -5.67 -0.90 19.81
N THR A 181 -4.50 -1.51 20.08
CA THR A 181 -3.42 -1.69 19.08
C THR A 181 -3.13 -3.15 18.72
N GLN A 182 -3.94 -4.11 19.18
CA GLN A 182 -3.60 -5.54 19.05
C GLN A 182 -3.58 -6.02 17.60
N GLU A 183 -4.63 -5.77 16.82
CA GLU A 183 -4.69 -6.19 15.41
C GLU A 183 -3.66 -5.42 14.56
N TYR A 184 -3.43 -4.16 14.90
CA TYR A 184 -2.38 -3.34 14.29
C TYR A 184 -0.99 -3.93 14.53
N GLN A 185 -0.71 -4.34 15.77
CA GLN A 185 0.53 -5.01 16.14
C GLN A 185 0.71 -6.35 15.42
N GLN A 186 -0.34 -7.17 15.37
CA GLN A 186 -0.29 -8.48 14.71
C GLN A 186 0.00 -8.34 13.22
N GLN A 187 -0.63 -7.38 12.54
CA GLN A 187 -0.36 -7.09 11.13
C GLN A 187 1.11 -6.68 10.92
N LEU A 188 1.62 -5.76 11.74
CA LEU A 188 3.01 -5.32 11.65
C LEU A 188 3.99 -6.48 11.90
N ILE A 189 3.79 -7.27 12.96
CA ILE A 189 4.67 -8.41 13.29
C ILE A 189 4.69 -9.42 12.14
N ALA A 190 3.53 -9.80 11.59
CA ALA A 190 3.46 -10.77 10.49
C ALA A 190 4.25 -10.32 9.25
N LEU A 191 4.23 -9.02 8.94
CA LEU A 191 5.01 -8.47 7.82
C LEU A 191 6.50 -8.32 8.17
N LEU A 192 6.83 -8.02 9.42
CA LEU A 192 8.21 -7.81 9.87
C LEU A 192 8.98 -9.09 10.12
N ASP A 193 8.31 -10.19 10.45
CA ASP A 193 8.94 -11.50 10.61
C ASP A 193 9.64 -11.93 9.31
N GLU A 194 9.06 -11.61 8.14
CA GLU A 194 9.66 -11.82 6.81
C GLU A 194 10.92 -10.95 6.55
N LEU A 195 11.13 -9.90 7.34
CA LEU A 195 12.25 -8.97 7.19
C LEU A 195 13.42 -9.26 8.14
N ARG A 196 13.22 -10.11 9.16
CA ARG A 196 14.24 -10.38 10.19
C ARG A 196 15.48 -11.07 9.62
N ASP A 197 15.29 -12.04 8.74
CA ASP A 197 16.39 -12.82 8.17
C ASP A 197 16.94 -12.19 6.88
N PHE A 198 16.26 -11.18 6.35
CA PHE A 198 16.73 -10.44 5.19
C PHE A 198 17.78 -9.42 5.62
N THR A 199 18.93 -9.35 4.95
CA THR A 199 20.05 -8.46 5.32
C THR A 199 20.30 -7.33 4.33
N GLY A 200 19.67 -7.37 3.15
CA GLY A 200 19.82 -6.37 2.11
C GLY A 200 19.01 -5.08 2.34
N PRO A 201 18.99 -4.18 1.35
CA PRO A 201 18.19 -2.96 1.33
C PRO A 201 16.70 -3.24 1.52
N VAL A 202 16.03 -2.44 2.37
CA VAL A 202 14.59 -2.57 2.62
C VAL A 202 13.93 -1.21 2.60
N ILE A 203 12.72 -1.15 2.01
CA ILE A 203 11.77 -0.04 2.12
C ILE A 203 10.45 -0.60 2.64
N VAL A 204 9.89 0.01 3.69
CA VAL A 204 8.53 -0.24 4.17
C VAL A 204 7.78 1.08 4.15
N ALA A 205 6.70 1.16 3.37
CA ALA A 205 6.02 2.42 3.13
C ALA A 205 4.53 2.25 2.86
N GLY A 206 3.78 3.35 3.02
CA GLY A 206 2.36 3.44 2.71
C GLY A 206 1.58 4.19 3.78
N ASP A 207 0.27 3.90 3.85
CA ASP A 207 -0.65 4.47 4.84
C ASP A 207 -0.72 3.54 6.06
N PHE A 208 -0.09 3.97 7.15
CA PHE A 208 -0.01 3.21 8.38
C PHE A 208 -1.20 3.46 9.31
N ASN A 209 -2.15 4.32 8.96
CA ASN A 209 -3.26 4.71 9.84
C ASN A 209 -2.79 4.97 11.29
N SER A 210 -1.66 5.66 11.45
CA SER A 210 -0.92 5.87 12.70
C SER A 210 -1.47 7.06 13.53
N TRP A 211 -2.79 7.23 13.52
CA TRP A 211 -3.51 8.38 14.09
C TRP A 211 -3.46 8.53 15.63
N SER A 212 -2.76 7.66 16.35
CA SER A 212 -2.59 7.76 17.82
C SER A 212 -1.14 7.56 18.24
N GLU A 213 -0.79 8.17 19.38
CA GLU A 213 0.56 8.04 19.97
C GLU A 213 0.93 6.59 20.25
N ALA A 214 -0.03 5.78 20.70
CA ALA A 214 0.19 4.34 20.94
C ALA A 214 0.54 3.58 19.65
N ARG A 215 -0.15 3.89 18.53
CA ARG A 215 0.16 3.31 17.22
C ARG A 215 1.52 3.79 16.71
N MET A 216 1.82 5.08 16.85
CA MET A 216 3.12 5.64 16.48
C MET A 216 4.28 5.04 17.27
N ALA A 217 4.13 4.90 18.59
CA ALA A 217 5.14 4.29 19.45
C ALA A 217 5.38 2.82 19.08
N LEU A 218 4.31 2.07 18.84
CA LEU A 218 4.38 0.68 18.39
C LEU A 218 5.04 0.57 17.02
N LEU A 219 4.62 1.38 16.04
CA LEU A 219 5.19 1.42 14.70
C LEU A 219 6.69 1.69 14.75
N SER A 220 7.08 2.77 15.44
CA SER A 220 8.49 3.16 15.61
C SER A 220 9.32 2.05 16.26
N THR A 221 8.81 1.44 17.33
CA THR A 221 9.52 0.36 18.04
C THR A 221 9.69 -0.89 17.17
N GLN A 222 8.63 -1.31 16.48
CA GLN A 222 8.65 -2.53 15.66
C GLN A 222 9.57 -2.38 14.44
N LEU A 223 9.51 -1.25 13.72
CA LEU A 223 10.37 -1.02 12.57
C LEU A 223 11.83 -0.80 12.98
N ALA A 224 12.08 -0.09 14.09
CA ALA A 224 13.43 0.04 14.64
C ALA A 224 14.03 -1.32 15.07
N SER A 225 13.20 -2.27 15.53
CA SER A 225 13.68 -3.60 15.93
C SER A 225 14.28 -4.42 14.78
N VAL A 226 13.90 -4.09 13.53
CA VAL A 226 14.51 -4.64 12.31
C VAL A 226 15.45 -3.64 11.64
N GLY A 227 15.95 -2.64 12.37
CA GLY A 227 16.96 -1.69 11.88
C GLY A 227 16.46 -0.72 10.81
N LEU A 228 15.15 -0.58 10.63
CA LEU A 228 14.58 0.44 9.75
C LEU A 228 14.54 1.79 10.47
N GLN A 229 14.85 2.86 9.73
CA GLN A 229 14.73 4.24 10.18
C GLN A 229 13.68 4.99 9.36
N GLU A 230 13.01 5.96 9.98
CA GLU A 230 12.00 6.78 9.30
C GLU A 230 12.65 7.85 8.42
N VAL A 231 12.10 8.05 7.22
CA VAL A 231 12.42 9.18 6.34
C VAL A 231 11.93 10.48 6.96
N ARG A 232 12.76 11.52 6.92
CA ARG A 232 12.39 12.88 7.29
C ARG A 232 12.14 13.71 6.03
N PHE A 233 10.95 14.30 5.93
CA PHE A 233 10.52 15.07 4.77
C PHE A 233 10.84 16.56 4.93
N SER A 234 11.16 17.24 3.83
CA SER A 234 11.34 18.70 3.81
C SER A 234 11.05 19.26 2.41
N PRO A 235 9.90 19.94 2.18
CA PRO A 235 8.87 20.22 3.18
C PRO A 235 8.11 18.95 3.61
N ASP A 236 7.63 18.94 4.85
CA ASP A 236 6.78 17.88 5.41
C ASP A 236 5.33 18.38 5.48
N ASN A 237 4.58 18.17 4.40
CA ASN A 237 3.13 18.37 4.39
C ASN A 237 2.39 17.03 4.44
N ARG A 238 2.94 15.99 5.10
CA ARG A 238 2.21 14.73 5.23
C ARG A 238 0.80 14.96 5.76
N THR A 239 -0.17 14.21 5.23
CA THR A 239 -1.52 14.26 5.78
C THR A 239 -1.48 13.79 7.22
N THR A 240 -2.03 14.63 8.10
CA THR A 240 -2.06 14.38 9.54
C THR A 240 -3.49 14.13 9.99
N PHE A 241 -3.61 13.32 11.04
CA PHE A 241 -4.85 13.24 11.78
C PHE A 241 -5.10 14.53 12.59
N ILE A 242 -6.28 14.67 13.19
CA ILE A 242 -6.68 15.89 13.93
C ILE A 242 -5.74 16.29 15.08
N ASN A 243 -4.90 15.37 15.56
CA ASN A 243 -3.88 15.59 16.60
C ASN A 243 -2.48 15.91 16.04
N GLY A 244 -2.35 16.09 14.72
CA GLY A 244 -1.07 16.41 14.06
C GLY A 244 -0.17 15.21 13.82
N LEU A 245 -0.62 13.97 14.09
CA LEU A 245 0.17 12.78 13.79
C LEU A 245 0.05 12.42 12.29
N PRO A 246 1.16 12.21 11.57
CA PRO A 246 1.14 11.79 10.17
C PRO A 246 0.57 10.37 10.04
N LEU A 247 -0.09 10.09 8.91
CA LEU A 247 -0.67 8.78 8.60
C LEU A 247 0.23 7.96 7.68
N ASP A 248 0.87 8.63 6.72
CA ASP A 248 1.72 8.02 5.71
C ASP A 248 3.19 8.12 6.11
N HIS A 249 3.93 7.04 5.87
CA HIS A 249 5.34 6.97 6.23
C HIS A 249 6.17 6.22 5.19
N VAL A 250 7.47 6.49 5.20
CA VAL A 250 8.50 5.70 4.53
C VAL A 250 9.57 5.38 5.54
N PHE A 251 9.89 4.09 5.69
CA PHE A 251 10.97 3.58 6.50
C PHE A 251 11.94 2.81 5.62
N TYR A 252 13.23 2.90 5.91
CA TYR A 252 14.25 2.27 5.08
C TYR A 252 15.48 1.82 5.87
N ARG A 253 16.27 0.91 5.29
CA ARG A 253 17.63 0.57 5.69
C ARG A 253 18.42 0.10 4.47
N GLY A 254 19.75 0.11 4.56
CA GLY A 254 20.61 -0.37 3.46
C GLY A 254 20.60 0.53 2.21
N LEU A 255 20.13 1.76 2.33
CA LEU A 255 20.11 2.79 1.27
C LEU A 255 20.59 4.12 1.85
N GLN A 256 21.08 5.01 0.99
CA GLN A 256 21.32 6.41 1.32
C GLN A 256 20.10 7.24 0.92
N LEU A 257 19.51 7.98 1.86
CA LEU A 257 18.45 8.94 1.57
C LEU A 257 19.09 10.24 1.02
N GLU A 258 18.72 10.63 -0.20
CA GLU A 258 19.20 11.87 -0.83
C GLU A 258 18.20 13.01 -0.72
N LYS A 259 16.92 12.72 -0.94
CA LYS A 259 15.84 13.71 -0.92
C LYS A 259 14.54 13.07 -0.45
N ALA A 260 13.76 13.81 0.32
CA ALA A 260 12.41 13.43 0.68
C ALA A 260 11.51 14.67 0.82
N GLU A 261 10.38 14.66 0.11
CA GLU A 261 9.40 15.75 0.10
C GLU A 261 8.00 15.18 0.21
N ALA A 262 7.14 15.86 0.96
CA ALA A 262 5.69 15.62 0.94
C ALA A 262 5.02 16.88 0.39
N PRO A 263 4.88 17.02 -0.94
CA PRO A 263 4.23 18.18 -1.53
C PRO A 263 2.72 18.15 -1.27
N ILE A 264 2.10 19.33 -1.29
CA ILE A 264 0.64 19.45 -1.16
C ILE A 264 -0.03 19.02 -2.46
N SER A 265 -1.10 18.24 -2.36
CA SER A 265 -1.97 17.88 -3.46
C SER A 265 -3.44 17.94 -3.04
N ASP A 266 -4.30 18.33 -3.97
CA ASP A 266 -5.77 18.26 -3.84
C ASP A 266 -6.38 17.08 -4.62
N ALA A 267 -5.53 16.29 -5.28
CA ALA A 267 -5.89 15.16 -6.12
C ALA A 267 -6.14 13.86 -5.31
N SER A 268 -5.95 13.92 -4.00
CA SER A 268 -6.31 12.92 -2.99
C SER A 268 -6.63 13.64 -1.68
N ASP A 269 -7.19 12.95 -0.69
CA ASP A 269 -7.23 13.43 0.70
C ASP A 269 -5.89 13.19 1.44
N HIS A 270 -4.96 12.45 0.81
CA HIS A 270 -3.59 12.30 1.27
C HIS A 270 -2.61 13.10 0.40
N ASN A 271 -1.58 13.68 1.02
CA ASN A 271 -0.45 14.25 0.30
C ASN A 271 0.54 13.14 -0.10
N PRO A 272 1.08 13.16 -1.33
CA PRO A 272 2.04 12.16 -1.79
C PRO A 272 3.39 12.29 -1.07
N LEU A 273 4.14 11.19 -1.00
CA LEU A 273 5.51 11.15 -0.50
C LEU A 273 6.45 10.86 -1.67
N LEU A 274 7.38 11.77 -1.94
CA LEU A 274 8.43 11.63 -2.93
C LEU A 274 9.75 11.38 -2.23
N VAL A 275 10.42 10.27 -2.54
CA VAL A 275 11.68 9.91 -1.90
C VAL A 275 12.70 9.48 -2.95
N ARG A 276 13.93 10.01 -2.84
CA ARG A 276 15.08 9.61 -3.63
C ARG A 276 16.09 8.91 -2.75
N PHE A 277 16.44 7.69 -3.15
CA PHE A 277 17.50 6.90 -2.55
C PHE A 277 18.66 6.72 -3.52
N ARG A 278 19.85 6.50 -2.95
CA ARG A 278 21.01 5.94 -3.63
C ARG A 278 21.42 4.62 -2.97
N LEU A 279 21.93 3.69 -3.75
CA LEU A 279 22.55 2.47 -3.22
C LEU A 279 23.78 2.81 -2.36
N LEU A 280 24.01 2.03 -1.30
CA LEU A 280 25.21 2.16 -0.48
C LEU A 280 26.36 1.46 -1.21
N ASN A 281 27.30 2.24 -1.73
CA ASN A 281 28.53 1.73 -2.35
C ASN A 281 29.40 0.95 -1.36
#